data_AF-A0A1V6ELZ5-F1
#
_entry.id   AF-A0A1V6ELZ5-F1
#
_cell.length_a   1.000
_cell.length_b   1.000
_cell.length_c   1.000
_cell.angle_alpha   90.00
_cell.angle_beta   90.00
_cell.angle_gamma   90.00
#
_symmetry.space_group_name_H-M   'P 1'
#
loop_
_entity.id
_entity.type
_entity.pdbx_description
1 polymer ?
#
loop_
_entity_poly.entity_id
_entity_poly.type
_entity_poly.pdbx_seq_one_letter_code
_entity_poly.pdbx_strand_id
1 'polypeptide(L)' 'MGLTSIFVLTTRTMHWFIKRGFVQVDPDWLPEARKRKYNWDRRSQVLVKKLG' A
#
# COMPACT_ATOMS: atom_id res chain seq x y z
N MET A 1 18.64 -9.91 -6.33
CA MET A 1 18.07 -8.63 -5.84
C MET A 1 16.63 -8.88 -5.46
N GLY A 2 16.29 -8.79 -4.17
CA GLY A 2 14.97 -9.13 -3.64
C GLY A 2 13.98 -7.97 -3.65
N LEU A 3 12.75 -8.22 -3.21
CA LEU A 3 11.74 -7.20 -2.99
C LEU A 3 12.12 -6.35 -1.77
N THR A 4 12.17 -5.03 -1.92
CA THR A 4 12.52 -4.09 -0.83
C THR A 4 11.30 -3.62 -0.03
N SER A 5 10.10 -3.77 -0.56
CA SER A 5 8.86 -3.29 0.06
C SER A 5 7.62 -4.00 -0.48
N ILE A 6 6.60 -4.12 0.37
CA ILE A 6 5.29 -4.68 0.04
C ILE A 6 4.24 -3.57 0.15
N PHE A 7 3.37 -3.49 -0.86
CA PHE A 7 2.23 -2.58 -0.91
C PHE A 7 0.91 -3.36 -0.78
N VAL A 8 0.02 -2.89 0.06
CA VAL A 8 -1.33 -3.42 0.27
C VAL A 8 -2.35 -2.31 -0.01
N LEU A 9 -3.41 -2.66 -0.73
CA LEU A 9 -4.55 -1.78 -1.00
C LEU A 9 -5.75 -2.40 -0.28
N THR A 10 -6.29 -1.73 0.73
CA THR A 10 -7.46 -2.22 1.46
C THR A 10 -8.47 -1.12 1.76
N THR A 11 -9.75 -1.46 1.68
CA THR A 11 -10.86 -0.58 2.09
C THR A 11 -11.35 -0.89 3.50
N ARG A 12 -10.92 -2.01 4.09
CA ARG A 12 -11.33 -2.48 5.42
C ARG A 12 -10.11 -3.02 6.20
N THR A 13 -10.19 -3.00 7.52
CA THR A 13 -9.20 -3.70 8.38
C THR A 13 -7.76 -3.13 8.34
N MET A 14 -7.59 -1.82 8.17
CA MET A 14 -6.28 -1.16 8.23
C MET A 14 -5.50 -1.45 9.53
N HIS A 15 -6.20 -1.41 10.66
CA HIS A 15 -5.58 -1.47 11.97
C HIS A 15 -4.76 -2.76 12.18
N TRP A 16 -5.20 -3.87 11.58
CA TRP A 16 -4.46 -5.13 11.59
C TRP A 16 -3.11 -5.04 10.85
N PHE A 17 -3.08 -4.34 9.71
CA PHE A 17 -1.87 -4.12 8.94
C PHE A 17 -0.91 -3.19 9.68
N ILE A 18 -1.42 -2.11 10.29
CA ILE A 18 -0.60 -1.19 11.09
C ILE A 18 0.11 -1.94 12.22
N LYS A 19 -0.62 -2.81 12.94
CA LYS A 19 -0.04 -3.68 13.98
C LYS A 19 1.06 -4.62 13.47
N ARG A 20 1.04 -4.99 12.19
CA ARG A 20 2.08 -5.81 11.54
C ARG A 20 3.25 -5.01 10.97
N GLY A 21 3.31 -3.72 11.25
CA GLY A 21 4.38 -2.82 10.80
C GLY A 21 4.16 -2.27 9.40
N PHE A 22 2.92 -2.25 8.91
CA PHE A 22 2.59 -1.47 7.72
C PHE A 22 2.32 0.00 8.11
N VAL A 23 2.68 0.93 7.24
CA VAL A 23 2.39 2.35 7.38
C VAL A 23 1.43 2.78 6.28
N GLN A 24 0.43 3.59 6.62
CA GLN A 24 -0.43 4.19 5.61
C GLN A 24 0.38 5.24 4.84
N VAL A 25 0.30 5.18 3.52
CA VAL A 25 0.93 6.15 2.61
C VAL A 25 -0.09 6.66 1.62
N ASP A 26 0.25 7.76 0.98
CA ASP A 26 -0.55 8.30 -0.11
C ASP A 26 -0.49 7.35 -1.34
N PRO A 27 -1.57 7.20 -2.12
CA PRO A 27 -1.52 6.54 -3.44
C PRO A 27 -0.38 7.05 -4.33
N ASP A 28 0.10 8.28 -4.12
CA ASP A 28 1.25 8.82 -4.81
C ASP A 28 2.58 8.08 -4.56
N TRP A 29 2.66 7.24 -3.54
CA TRP A 29 3.81 6.36 -3.29
C TRP A 29 3.80 5.08 -4.14
N LEU A 30 2.71 4.79 -4.85
CA LEU A 30 2.65 3.61 -5.71
C LEU A 30 3.63 3.76 -6.90
N PRO A 31 4.28 2.66 -7.33
CA PRO A 31 5.03 2.66 -8.58
C PRO A 31 4.11 3.06 -9.75
N GLU A 32 4.63 3.74 -10.77
CA GLU A 32 3.84 4.22 -11.92
C GLU A 32 3.00 3.12 -12.59
N ALA A 33 3.53 1.90 -12.66
CA ALA A 33 2.82 0.74 -13.19
C ALA A 33 1.54 0.42 -12.40
N ARG A 34 1.54 0.63 -11.08
CA ARG A 34 0.35 0.47 -10.23
C ARG A 34 -0.52 1.72 -10.18
N LYS A 35 0.06 2.94 -10.22
CA LYS A 35 -0.72 4.18 -10.30
C LYS A 35 -1.67 4.19 -11.49
N ARG A 36 -1.22 3.77 -12.67
CA ARG A 36 -2.07 3.68 -13.87
C ARG A 36 -3.25 2.72 -13.74
N LYS A 37 -3.12 1.68 -12.92
CA LYS A 37 -4.17 0.70 -12.64
C LYS A 37 -4.97 1.02 -11.37
N TYR A 38 -4.58 2.06 -10.64
CA TYR A 38 -5.21 2.41 -9.39
C TYR A 38 -6.56 3.05 -9.67
N ASN A 39 -7.62 2.38 -9.23
CA ASN A 39 -8.97 2.90 -9.39
C ASN A 39 -9.28 3.87 -8.24
N TRP A 40 -9.20 5.17 -8.54
CA TRP A 40 -9.49 6.26 -7.61
C TRP A 40 -10.92 6.22 -7.06
N ASP A 41 -11.87 5.60 -7.79
CA ASP A 41 -13.26 5.45 -7.37
C ASP A 41 -13.41 4.59 -6.11
N ARG A 42 -12.56 3.54 -5.97
CA ARG A 42 -12.62 2.62 -4.83
C ARG A 42 -12.09 3.22 -3.52
N ARG A 43 -11.38 4.36 -3.59
CA ARG A 43 -10.78 5.06 -2.44
C ARG A 43 -10.04 4.12 -1.47
N SER A 44 -9.36 3.09 -1.99
CA SER A 44 -8.62 2.13 -1.18
C SER A 44 -7.47 2.81 -0.45
N GLN A 45 -7.23 2.47 0.81
CA GLN A 45 -6.07 3.00 1.51
C GLN A 45 -4.83 2.20 1.13
N VAL A 46 -3.74 2.91 0.84
CA VAL A 46 -2.45 2.31 0.50
C VAL A 46 -1.64 2.15 1.77
N LEU A 47 -1.17 0.94 2.03
CA LEU A 47 -0.26 0.65 3.12
C LEU A 47 1.03 0.03 2.60
N VAL A 48 2.16 0.43 3.17
CA VAL A 48 3.51 -0.02 2.81
C VAL A 48 4.19 -0.67 4.00
N LYS A 49 4.90 -1.76 3.75
CA LYS A 49 5.87 -2.33 4.69
C LYS A 49 7.20 -2.50 3.99
N LYS A 50 8.27 -1.93 4.56
CA LYS A 50 9.63 -2.17 4.09
C LYS A 50 10.08 -3.56 4.52
N LEU A 51 10.69 -4.30 3.59
CA LEU A 51 11.34 -5.57 3.84
C LEU A 51 12.82 -5.24 4.06
N GLY A 52 13.20 -5.10 5.33
CA GLY A 52 14.60 -5.03 5.75
C GLY A 52 15.20 -6.43 5.80
#